data_AF-A0A820ZDB7-F1
#
_entry.id   AF-A0A820ZDB7-F1
#
_cell.length_a   1.000
_cell.length_b   1.000
_cell.length_c   1.000
_cell.angle_alpha   90.00
_cell.angle_beta   90.00
_cell.angle_gamma   90.00
#
_symmetry.space_group_name_H-M   'P 1'
#
loop_
_entity.id
_entity.type
_entity.pdbx_description
1 polymer ?
#
loop_
_entity_poly.entity_id
_entity_poly.type
_entity_poly.pdbx_seq_one_letter_code
_entity_poly.pdbx_strand_id
1 'polypeptide(L)'
;MGDGGKWVCDPYQLKFRFDCLVYSVGSNGDFGFETDMKKTMPHCEIHTFDQNEYTCPNDICTFHRITFGNGTHPNGSKSWGAIIKELNHDKRKVDILKIDIEGAEYSVFPAILTSAANSVPQQILVELHPNHPTSRHAFFELLREHHYVIFSKEPNMIAGNEFFEYAFLKLNSQFFTSITSTIAENYRNSSKINRTVHESLPNS
;
A
#
# COMPACT_ATOMS: atom_id res chain seq x y z
N MET A 1 13.60 -3.49 -7.39
CA MET A 1 13.40 -4.12 -8.72
C MET A 1 12.60 -3.14 -9.55
N GLY A 2 13.02 -2.84 -10.80
CA GLY A 2 12.41 -1.79 -11.65
C GLY A 2 13.11 -0.42 -11.59
N ASP A 3 12.62 0.56 -12.36
CA ASP A 3 13.15 1.93 -12.58
C ASP A 3 13.23 2.80 -11.30
N GLY A 4 12.74 2.26 -10.17
CA GLY A 4 12.85 2.79 -8.82
C GLY A 4 12.87 1.65 -7.79
N GLY A 5 13.30 1.94 -6.55
CA GLY A 5 13.46 0.97 -5.47
C GLY A 5 12.14 0.37 -4.99
N LYS A 6 11.52 -0.53 -5.77
CA LYS A 6 10.37 -1.31 -5.32
C LYS A 6 10.85 -2.48 -4.44
N TRP A 7 10.49 -2.46 -3.16
CA TRP A 7 10.91 -3.42 -2.14
C TRP A 7 9.76 -4.34 -1.73
N VAL A 8 9.91 -5.65 -1.94
CA VAL A 8 8.94 -6.64 -1.45
C VAL A 8 9.42 -7.19 -0.10
N CYS A 9 8.58 -7.10 0.92
CA CYS A 9 8.83 -7.67 2.23
C CYS A 9 8.62 -9.20 2.19
N ASP A 10 9.53 -9.93 2.83
CA ASP A 10 9.48 -11.38 3.03
C ASP A 10 9.01 -12.20 1.81
N PRO A 11 9.77 -12.16 0.69
CA PRO A 11 9.45 -12.96 -0.50
C PRO A 11 9.52 -14.47 -0.23
N TYR A 12 10.21 -14.89 0.85
CA TYR A 12 10.32 -16.30 1.21
C TYR A 12 8.97 -16.88 1.65
N GLN A 13 8.18 -16.16 2.46
CA GLN A 13 6.84 -16.62 2.84
C GLN A 13 5.90 -16.72 1.64
N LEU A 14 5.99 -15.75 0.71
CA LEU A 14 5.19 -15.79 -0.53
C LEU A 14 5.59 -16.94 -1.45
N LYS A 15 6.86 -17.38 -1.39
CA LYS A 15 7.37 -18.52 -2.17
C LYS A 15 6.67 -19.85 -1.86
N PHE A 16 6.14 -20.01 -0.64
CA PHE A 16 5.48 -21.25 -0.22
C PHE A 16 3.95 -21.22 -0.36
N ARG A 17 3.38 -20.07 -0.79
CA ARG A 17 1.95 -19.93 -1.08
C ARG A 17 1.70 -19.99 -2.59
N PHE A 18 1.01 -21.03 -3.04
CA PHE A 18 0.71 -21.23 -4.46
C PHE A 18 -0.35 -20.26 -5.03
N ASP A 19 -1.10 -19.58 -4.16
CA ASP A 19 -2.19 -18.66 -4.51
C ASP A 19 -1.76 -17.19 -4.48
N CYS A 20 -0.50 -16.90 -4.81
CA CYS A 20 0.04 -15.54 -4.83
C CYS A 20 -0.61 -14.67 -5.91
N LEU A 21 -1.08 -13.47 -5.55
CA LEU A 21 -1.66 -12.50 -6.48
C LEU A 21 -0.97 -11.14 -6.41
N VAL A 22 -0.49 -10.67 -7.56
CA VAL A 22 0.22 -9.40 -7.72
C VAL A 22 -0.53 -8.51 -8.69
N TYR A 23 -0.87 -7.30 -8.26
CA TYR A 23 -1.38 -6.24 -9.12
C TYR A 23 -0.30 -5.18 -9.32
N SER A 24 0.00 -4.87 -10.58
CA SER A 24 0.95 -3.82 -10.96
C SER A 24 0.23 -2.78 -11.80
N VAL A 25 0.07 -1.56 -11.29
CA VAL A 25 -0.75 -0.52 -11.89
C VAL A 25 0.15 0.64 -12.32
N GLY A 26 -0.01 1.08 -13.57
CA GLY A 26 0.85 2.06 -14.22
C GLY A 26 2.20 1.45 -14.55
N SER A 27 2.21 0.62 -15.58
CA SER A 27 3.43 0.01 -16.12
C SER A 27 4.23 0.99 -16.96
N ASN A 28 3.54 1.90 -17.66
CA ASN A 28 4.09 2.74 -18.70
C ASN A 28 4.94 1.97 -19.73
N GLY A 29 4.58 0.72 -20.00
CA GLY A 29 5.32 -0.18 -20.90
C GLY A 29 6.63 -0.75 -20.33
N ASP A 30 7.00 -0.38 -19.09
CA ASP A 30 8.09 -1.02 -18.36
C ASP A 30 7.54 -2.20 -17.52
N PHE A 31 8.05 -3.39 -17.81
CA PHE A 31 7.70 -4.64 -17.15
C PHE A 31 8.83 -5.21 -16.28
N GLY A 32 9.84 -4.40 -15.95
CA GLY A 32 11.01 -4.83 -15.18
C GLY A 32 10.63 -5.39 -13.81
N PHE A 33 9.70 -4.74 -13.10
CA PHE A 33 9.20 -5.22 -11.81
C PHE A 33 8.53 -6.60 -11.93
N GLU A 34 7.60 -6.74 -12.87
CA GLU A 34 6.86 -7.98 -13.11
C GLU A 34 7.79 -9.11 -13.54
N THR A 35 8.77 -8.79 -14.38
CA THR A 35 9.79 -9.74 -14.83
C THR A 35 10.60 -10.26 -13.65
N ASP A 36 11.05 -9.40 -12.76
CA ASP A 36 11.85 -9.81 -11.59
C ASP A 36 11.00 -10.53 -10.53
N MET A 37 9.74 -10.13 -10.36
CA MET A 37 8.75 -10.86 -9.57
C MET A 37 8.57 -12.28 -10.10
N LYS A 38 8.37 -12.44 -11.41
CA LYS A 38 8.18 -13.76 -12.03
C LYS A 38 9.42 -14.65 -11.92
N LYS A 39 10.63 -14.09 -12.04
CA LYS A 39 11.88 -14.83 -11.82
C LYS A 39 12.00 -15.36 -10.38
N THR A 40 11.57 -14.57 -9.40
CA THR A 40 11.73 -14.88 -7.98
C THR A 40 10.60 -15.77 -7.44
N MET A 41 9.38 -15.54 -7.94
CA MET A 41 8.14 -16.22 -7.54
C MET A 41 7.36 -16.62 -8.80
N PRO A 42 7.81 -17.67 -9.53
CA PRO A 42 7.26 -18.06 -10.83
C PRO A 42 5.79 -18.50 -10.76
N HIS A 43 5.31 -18.92 -9.59
CA HIS A 43 3.93 -19.31 -9.36
C HIS A 43 2.97 -18.13 -9.15
N CYS A 44 3.47 -16.92 -8.87
CA CYS A 44 2.59 -15.76 -8.69
C CYS A 44 1.84 -15.44 -9.98
N GLU A 45 0.55 -15.18 -9.82
CA GLU A 45 -0.32 -14.60 -10.85
C GLU A 45 -0.14 -13.08 -10.83
N ILE A 46 0.28 -12.52 -11.96
CA ILE A 46 0.60 -11.10 -12.10
C ILE A 46 -0.38 -10.47 -13.10
N HIS A 47 -1.11 -9.46 -12.65
CA HIS A 47 -1.95 -8.62 -13.49
C HIS A 47 -1.35 -7.23 -13.58
N THR A 48 -1.08 -6.79 -14.81
CA THR A 48 -0.55 -5.45 -15.07
C THR A 48 -1.62 -4.59 -15.72
N PHE A 49 -1.77 -3.36 -15.23
CA PHE A 49 -2.82 -2.44 -15.63
C PHE A 49 -2.24 -1.13 -16.09
N ASP A 50 -2.73 -0.62 -17.22
CA ASP A 50 -2.35 0.69 -17.73
C ASP A 50 -3.48 1.34 -18.54
N GLN A 51 -3.45 2.67 -18.65
CA GLN A 51 -4.40 3.39 -19.51
C GLN A 51 -4.07 3.21 -21.01
N ASN A 52 -2.78 3.06 -21.31
CA ASN A 52 -2.27 2.83 -22.65
C ASN A 52 -2.22 1.33 -22.96
N GLU A 53 -2.14 0.99 -24.24
CA GLU A 53 -1.97 -0.40 -24.66
C GLU A 53 -0.49 -0.75 -24.72
N TYR A 54 -0.08 -1.80 -24.02
CA TYR A 54 1.29 -2.34 -24.06
C TYR A 54 1.26 -3.85 -24.16
N THR A 55 2.37 -4.44 -24.58
CA THR A 55 2.51 -5.90 -24.67
C THR A 55 3.37 -6.39 -23.51
N CYS A 56 2.73 -7.03 -22.53
CA CYS A 56 3.47 -7.75 -21.49
C CYS A 56 4.27 -8.91 -22.11
N PRO A 57 5.51 -9.16 -21.67
CA PRO A 57 6.26 -10.31 -22.14
C PRO A 57 5.54 -11.63 -21.84
N ASN A 58 5.70 -12.60 -22.74
CA ASN A 58 5.10 -13.93 -22.60
C ASN A 58 5.45 -14.57 -21.25
N ASP A 59 4.45 -15.21 -20.64
CA ASP A 59 4.56 -15.90 -19.35
C ASP A 59 4.96 -15.02 -18.15
N ILE A 60 5.01 -13.69 -18.29
CA ILE A 60 5.30 -12.76 -17.21
C ILE A 60 4.02 -12.29 -16.51
N CYS A 61 3.09 -11.72 -17.26
CA CYS A 61 1.87 -11.14 -16.71
C CYS A 61 0.70 -11.15 -17.69
N THR A 62 -0.51 -10.99 -17.17
CA THR A 62 -1.70 -10.69 -17.97
C THR A 62 -1.89 -9.18 -17.99
N PHE A 63 -1.86 -8.59 -19.19
CA PHE A 63 -2.04 -7.15 -19.37
C PHE A 63 -3.51 -6.76 -19.48
N HIS A 64 -3.86 -5.62 -18.89
CA HIS A 64 -5.21 -5.05 -18.89
C HIS A 64 -5.13 -3.56 -19.23
N ARG A 65 -5.75 -3.14 -20.32
CA ARG A 65 -5.92 -1.73 -20.62
C ARG A 65 -7.07 -1.14 -19.78
N ILE A 66 -6.74 -0.73 -18.56
CA ILE A 66 -7.67 -0.22 -17.55
C ILE A 66 -7.04 0.98 -16.83
N THR A 67 -7.77 2.09 -16.83
CA THR A 67 -7.47 3.24 -15.97
C THR A 67 -8.15 3.07 -14.62
N PHE A 68 -7.40 3.22 -13.52
CA PHE A 68 -7.95 3.16 -12.17
C PHE A 68 -8.63 4.48 -11.80
N GLY A 69 -9.74 4.42 -11.06
CA GLY A 69 -10.47 5.60 -10.63
C GLY A 69 -11.86 5.29 -10.08
N ASN A 70 -12.75 6.27 -10.10
CA ASN A 70 -14.11 6.16 -9.58
C ASN A 70 -15.20 6.12 -10.67
N GLY A 71 -14.81 6.03 -11.94
CA GLY A 71 -15.72 6.04 -13.09
C GLY A 71 -16.00 7.43 -13.67
N THR A 72 -15.80 8.50 -12.90
CA THR A 72 -16.06 9.88 -13.35
C THR A 72 -14.79 10.67 -13.64
N HIS A 73 -13.73 10.44 -12.88
CA HIS A 73 -12.45 11.12 -13.06
C HIS A 73 -11.28 10.12 -13.06
N PRO A 74 -10.72 9.77 -14.23
CA PRO A 74 -11.24 10.08 -15.57
C PRO A 74 -12.51 9.27 -15.90
N ASN A 75 -13.31 9.78 -16.85
CA ASN A 75 -14.53 9.11 -17.30
C ASN A 75 -14.18 7.72 -17.87
N GLY A 76 -14.90 6.70 -17.42
CA GLY A 76 -14.65 5.31 -17.82
C GLY A 76 -13.53 4.60 -17.05
N SER A 77 -12.94 5.25 -16.05
CA SER A 77 -12.04 4.57 -15.09
C SER A 77 -12.79 3.49 -14.30
N LYS A 78 -12.06 2.44 -13.89
CA LYS A 78 -12.63 1.36 -13.09
C LYS A 78 -12.18 1.46 -11.64
N SER A 79 -13.12 1.24 -10.74
CA SER A 79 -12.83 1.17 -9.31
C SER A 79 -12.16 -0.15 -8.93
N TRP A 80 -11.42 -0.14 -7.82
CA TRP A 80 -10.79 -1.33 -7.26
C TRP A 80 -11.76 -2.50 -7.16
N GLY A 81 -12.94 -2.27 -6.58
CA GLY A 81 -13.97 -3.31 -6.42
C GLY A 81 -14.51 -3.84 -7.75
N ALA A 82 -14.64 -2.98 -8.77
CA ALA A 82 -15.07 -3.41 -10.11
C ALA A 82 -14.02 -4.33 -10.75
N ILE A 83 -12.74 -3.99 -10.66
CA ILE A 83 -11.62 -4.78 -11.20
C ILE A 83 -11.52 -6.13 -10.49
N ILE A 84 -11.57 -6.13 -9.16
CA ILE A 84 -11.56 -7.36 -8.35
C ILE A 84 -12.69 -8.30 -8.78
N LYS A 85 -13.90 -7.76 -8.99
CA LYS A 85 -15.06 -8.54 -9.43
C LYS A 85 -14.92 -9.06 -10.86
N GLU A 86 -14.47 -8.22 -11.78
CA GLU A 86 -14.28 -8.56 -13.20
C GLU A 86 -13.25 -9.69 -13.38
N LEU A 87 -12.20 -9.70 -12.56
CA LEU A 87 -11.16 -10.72 -12.56
C LEU A 87 -11.48 -11.93 -11.66
N ASN A 88 -12.66 -11.98 -11.02
CA ASN A 88 -13.07 -13.04 -10.09
C ASN A 88 -12.10 -13.25 -8.90
N HIS A 89 -11.58 -12.14 -8.37
CA HIS A 89 -10.64 -12.12 -7.24
C HIS A 89 -11.31 -11.74 -5.90
N ASP A 90 -12.65 -11.77 -5.80
CA ASP A 90 -13.41 -11.39 -4.60
C ASP A 90 -13.10 -12.27 -3.37
N LYS A 91 -12.69 -13.53 -3.60
CA LYS A 91 -12.30 -14.48 -2.55
C LYS A 91 -10.79 -14.62 -2.42
N ARG A 92 -10.02 -13.81 -3.14
CA ARG A 92 -8.57 -13.89 -3.16
C ARG A 92 -7.94 -12.75 -2.41
N LYS A 93 -6.76 -13.05 -1.85
CA LYS A 93 -5.91 -12.07 -1.22
C LYS A 93 -5.04 -11.42 -2.27
N VAL A 94 -5.06 -10.09 -2.36
CA VAL A 94 -4.03 -9.37 -3.13
C VAL A 94 -2.79 -9.29 -2.25
N ASP A 95 -1.73 -10.00 -2.62
CA ASP A 95 -0.52 -10.07 -1.80
C ASP A 95 0.34 -8.82 -1.99
N ILE A 96 0.47 -8.34 -3.22
CA ILE A 96 1.26 -7.14 -3.55
C ILE A 96 0.48 -6.26 -4.51
N LEU A 97 0.39 -4.97 -4.17
CA LEU A 97 -0.03 -3.90 -5.08
C LEU A 97 1.16 -2.99 -5.35
N LYS A 98 1.69 -2.98 -6.58
CA LYS A 98 2.53 -1.90 -7.10
C LYS A 98 1.63 -0.89 -7.78
N ILE A 99 1.77 0.40 -7.47
CA ILE A 99 0.93 1.46 -8.03
C ILE A 99 1.71 2.75 -8.26
N ASP A 100 1.59 3.26 -9.48
CA ASP A 100 2.34 4.41 -9.98
C ASP A 100 1.51 5.05 -11.10
N ILE A 101 0.65 6.02 -10.76
CA ILE A 101 -0.42 6.50 -11.66
C ILE A 101 -0.54 8.02 -11.66
N GLU A 102 0.61 8.71 -11.69
CA GLU A 102 0.73 10.12 -12.04
C GLU A 102 -0.15 11.05 -11.16
N GLY A 103 -0.21 10.79 -9.86
CA GLY A 103 -0.95 11.60 -8.89
C GLY A 103 -2.36 11.10 -8.57
N ALA A 104 -2.89 10.12 -9.31
CA ALA A 104 -4.19 9.54 -9.01
C ALA A 104 -4.19 8.64 -7.76
N GLU A 105 -3.02 8.33 -7.17
CA GLU A 105 -2.87 7.49 -5.98
C GLU A 105 -3.73 8.01 -4.83
N TYR A 106 -3.69 9.32 -4.57
CA TYR A 106 -4.43 9.94 -3.47
C TYR A 106 -5.95 9.73 -3.57
N SER A 107 -6.48 9.59 -4.78
CA SER A 107 -7.92 9.43 -5.02
C SER A 107 -8.40 7.98 -4.95
N VAL A 108 -7.54 7.02 -5.29
CA VAL A 108 -7.94 5.60 -5.39
C VAL A 108 -7.76 4.85 -4.08
N PHE A 109 -6.79 5.24 -3.25
CA PHE A 109 -6.47 4.53 -2.00
C PHE A 109 -7.63 4.45 -0.99
N PRO A 110 -8.47 5.48 -0.78
CA PRO A 110 -9.65 5.34 0.08
C PRO A 110 -10.55 4.19 -0.34
N ALA A 111 -10.79 3.99 -1.65
CA ALA A 111 -11.61 2.90 -2.16
C ALA A 111 -10.91 1.53 -2.05
N ILE A 112 -9.59 1.48 -2.22
CA ILE A 112 -8.79 0.25 -2.04
C ILE A 112 -8.88 -0.23 -0.59
N LEU A 113 -8.66 0.67 0.37
CA LEU A 113 -8.51 0.32 1.78
C LEU A 113 -9.83 0.06 2.52
N THR A 114 -10.94 0.60 2.01
CA THR A 114 -12.30 0.33 2.50
C THR A 114 -12.99 -0.84 1.81
N SER A 115 -12.30 -1.52 0.89
CA SER A 115 -12.81 -2.71 0.21
C SER A 115 -12.93 -3.93 1.15
N ALA A 116 -13.53 -5.02 0.64
CA ALA A 116 -13.63 -6.27 1.39
C ALA A 116 -12.25 -6.72 1.88
N ALA A 117 -12.18 -7.24 3.12
CA ALA A 117 -10.90 -7.48 3.81
C ALA A 117 -9.87 -8.30 3.02
N ASN A 118 -10.34 -9.29 2.24
CA ASN A 118 -9.47 -10.12 1.40
C ASN A 118 -8.88 -9.34 0.21
N SER A 119 -9.63 -8.37 -0.33
CA SER A 119 -9.22 -7.57 -1.48
C SER A 119 -8.32 -6.38 -1.09
N VAL A 120 -8.11 -6.13 0.21
CA VAL A 120 -7.15 -5.13 0.68
C VAL A 120 -5.73 -5.72 0.58
N PRO A 121 -4.78 -5.05 -0.10
CA PRO A 121 -3.42 -5.58 -0.29
C PRO A 121 -2.70 -5.93 1.01
N GLN A 122 -1.83 -6.94 0.98
CA GLN A 122 -0.93 -7.21 2.12
C GLN A 122 0.29 -6.29 2.12
N GLN A 123 0.81 -6.01 0.93
CA GLN A 123 1.92 -5.11 0.70
C GLN A 123 1.53 -4.08 -0.36
N ILE A 124 1.97 -2.84 -0.17
CA ILE A 124 1.74 -1.75 -1.11
C ILE A 124 3.09 -1.13 -1.44
N LEU A 125 3.43 -1.08 -2.72
CA LEU A 125 4.59 -0.40 -3.28
C LEU A 125 4.04 0.76 -4.10
N VAL A 126 4.25 1.98 -3.64
CA VAL A 126 3.64 3.18 -4.24
C VAL A 126 4.69 4.24 -4.51
N GLU A 127 4.70 4.76 -5.74
CA GLU A 127 5.37 6.02 -6.02
C GLU A 127 4.41 7.16 -5.71
N LEU A 128 4.78 8.01 -4.74
CA LEU A 128 4.02 9.20 -4.41
C LEU A 128 4.50 10.38 -5.25
N HIS A 129 3.63 10.79 -6.16
CA HIS A 129 3.77 12.00 -6.95
C HIS A 129 3.64 13.26 -6.07
N PRO A 130 4.28 14.38 -6.48
CA PRO A 130 4.19 15.65 -5.77
C PRO A 130 2.74 16.09 -5.55
N ASN A 131 2.42 16.47 -4.32
CA ASN A 131 1.09 16.97 -3.94
C ASN A 131 1.21 17.91 -2.73
N HIS A 132 0.13 18.64 -2.44
CA HIS A 132 0.06 19.52 -1.29
C HIS A 132 0.39 18.75 0.01
N PRO A 133 1.15 19.33 0.96
CA PRO A 133 1.55 18.65 2.18
C PRO A 133 0.38 18.04 2.98
N THR A 134 -0.79 18.69 2.98
CA THR A 134 -1.98 18.16 3.66
C THR A 134 -2.52 16.89 3.02
N SER A 135 -2.49 16.77 1.68
CA SER A 135 -2.89 15.57 0.94
C SER A 135 -1.94 14.41 1.24
N ARG A 136 -0.63 14.69 1.27
CA ARG A 136 0.39 13.71 1.66
C ARG A 136 0.20 13.24 3.10
N HIS A 137 -0.02 14.16 4.03
CA HIS A 137 -0.29 13.82 5.41
C HIS A 137 -1.54 12.93 5.56
N ALA A 138 -2.65 13.31 4.91
CA ALA A 138 -3.88 12.53 4.92
C ALA A 138 -3.70 11.12 4.33
N PHE A 139 -2.87 10.97 3.29
CA PHE A 139 -2.53 9.66 2.72
C PHE A 139 -1.84 8.74 3.73
N PHE A 140 -0.85 9.26 4.47
CA PHE A 140 -0.16 8.45 5.49
C PHE A 140 -1.06 8.13 6.68
N GLU A 141 -1.89 9.07 7.12
CA GLU A 141 -2.87 8.82 8.19
C GLU A 141 -3.86 7.73 7.80
N LEU A 142 -4.38 7.78 6.56
CA LEU A 142 -5.26 6.75 6.02
C LEU A 142 -4.60 5.36 6.07
N LEU A 143 -3.35 5.23 5.62
CA LEU A 143 -2.65 3.93 5.67
C LEU A 143 -2.42 3.46 7.11
N ARG A 144 -2.08 4.38 8.02
CA ARG A 144 -1.91 4.08 9.45
C ARG A 144 -3.20 3.58 10.09
N GLU A 145 -4.33 4.23 9.82
CA GLU A 145 -5.66 3.81 10.28
C GLU A 145 -6.05 2.41 9.79
N HIS A 146 -5.54 2.02 8.61
CA HIS A 146 -5.72 0.69 8.03
C HIS A 146 -4.59 -0.31 8.39
N HIS A 147 -3.80 -0.02 9.43
CA HIS A 147 -2.78 -0.88 10.01
C HIS A 147 -1.55 -1.16 9.11
N TYR A 148 -1.22 -0.22 8.22
CA TYR A 148 0.02 -0.30 7.44
C TYR A 148 1.16 0.42 8.15
N VAL A 149 2.36 -0.15 8.04
CA VAL A 149 3.62 0.48 8.45
C VAL A 149 4.53 0.66 7.24
N ILE A 150 5.31 1.73 7.24
CA ILE A 150 6.36 1.94 6.25
C ILE A 150 7.55 1.04 6.62
N PHE A 151 8.04 0.24 5.67
CA PHE A 151 9.27 -0.53 5.84
C PHE A 151 10.37 -0.17 4.83
N SER A 152 10.04 0.57 3.77
CA SER A 152 11.02 1.18 2.88
C SER A 152 10.54 2.55 2.38
N LYS A 153 11.50 3.44 2.17
CA LYS A 153 11.33 4.75 1.55
C LYS A 153 12.58 5.10 0.76
N GLU A 154 12.44 5.43 -0.51
CA GLU A 154 13.55 5.91 -1.35
C GLU A 154 13.13 7.13 -2.19
N PRO A 155 13.99 8.16 -2.33
CA PRO A 155 13.73 9.24 -3.27
C PRO A 155 13.87 8.73 -4.72
N ASN A 156 12.90 9.05 -5.59
CA ASN A 156 13.05 8.85 -7.03
C ASN A 156 13.72 10.09 -7.64
N MET A 157 15.05 10.15 -7.54
CA MET A 157 15.84 11.30 -8.01
C MET A 157 15.81 11.48 -9.53
N ILE A 158 15.35 10.47 -10.28
CA ILE A 158 15.18 10.55 -11.74
C ILE A 158 13.91 11.34 -12.08
N ALA A 159 12.81 11.07 -11.36
CA ALA A 159 11.54 11.78 -11.54
C ALA A 159 11.56 13.20 -10.95
N GLY A 160 12.28 13.42 -9.85
CA GLY A 160 12.57 14.75 -9.30
C GLY A 160 12.61 14.80 -7.77
N ASN A 161 12.83 15.99 -7.21
CA ASN A 161 13.12 16.16 -5.78
C ASN A 161 11.94 15.90 -4.83
N GLU A 162 10.73 15.75 -5.35
CA GLU A 162 9.50 15.52 -4.57
C GLU A 162 8.83 14.17 -4.85
N PHE A 163 9.49 13.29 -5.60
CA PHE A 163 9.01 11.94 -5.91
C PHE A 163 9.64 10.94 -4.96
N PHE A 164 8.80 10.09 -4.38
CA PHE A 164 9.25 9.12 -3.39
C PHE A 164 8.57 7.78 -3.57
N GLU A 165 9.39 6.75 -3.54
CA GLU A 165 8.99 5.35 -3.50
C GLU A 165 8.75 4.96 -2.04
N TYR A 166 7.58 4.45 -1.73
CA TYR A 166 7.25 3.92 -0.41
C TYR A 166 6.82 2.45 -0.51
N ALA A 167 7.27 1.67 0.46
CA ALA A 167 6.79 0.31 0.65
C ALA A 167 6.13 0.16 2.02
N PHE A 168 4.90 -0.36 2.01
CA PHE A 168 4.08 -0.55 3.19
C PHE A 168 3.73 -2.02 3.40
N LEU A 169 3.68 -2.42 4.66
CA LEU A 169 3.25 -3.75 5.10
C LEU A 169 2.07 -3.63 6.04
N LYS A 170 0.98 -4.34 5.76
CA LYS A 170 -0.16 -4.44 6.68
C LYS A 170 0.17 -5.38 7.84
N LEU A 171 0.14 -4.88 9.07
CA LEU A 171 0.36 -5.70 10.25
C LEU A 171 -0.96 -6.14 10.89
N ASN A 172 -0.87 -7.14 11.77
CA ASN A 172 -2.00 -7.53 12.62
C ASN A 172 -2.40 -6.34 13.50
N SER A 173 -3.71 -6.08 13.64
CA SER A 173 -4.22 -4.98 14.46
C SER A 173 -3.75 -5.04 15.92
N GLN A 174 -3.45 -6.23 16.44
CA GLN A 174 -2.90 -6.43 17.77
C GLN A 174 -1.59 -5.65 17.98
N PHE A 175 -0.73 -5.56 16.96
CA PHE A 175 0.51 -4.77 16.99
C PHE A 175 0.24 -3.31 17.40
N PHE A 176 -0.86 -2.74 16.92
CA PHE A 176 -1.24 -1.35 17.19
C PHE A 176 -1.93 -1.19 18.55
N THR A 177 -2.71 -2.19 18.99
CA THR A 177 -3.37 -2.16 20.30
C THR A 177 -2.36 -2.21 21.46
N SER A 178 -1.28 -2.99 21.33
CA SER A 178 -0.24 -3.10 22.38
C SER A 178 0.46 -1.78 22.65
N ILE A 179 0.63 -0.94 21.63
CA ILE A 179 1.25 0.39 21.79
C ILE A 179 0.28 1.37 22.47
N THR A 180 -1.02 1.29 22.14
CA THR A 180 -2.03 2.19 22.75
C THR A 180 -2.25 1.86 24.22
N SER A 181 -2.27 0.57 24.58
CA SER A 181 -2.37 0.15 25.98
C SER A 181 -1.17 0.61 26.81
N THR A 182 0.05 0.48 26.28
CA THR A 182 1.28 0.91 26.98
C THR A 182 1.31 2.43 27.17
N ILE A 183 0.91 3.23 26.16
CA ILE A 183 0.82 4.68 26.31
C ILE A 183 -0.26 5.06 27.32
N ALA A 184 -1.45 4.45 27.25
CA ALA A 184 -2.53 4.71 28.20
C ALA A 184 -2.16 4.33 29.65
N GLU A 185 -1.44 3.23 29.85
CA GLU A 185 -0.89 2.83 31.14
C GLU A 185 0.17 3.80 31.65
N ASN A 186 1.09 4.24 30.78
CA ASN A 186 2.11 5.22 31.14
C ASN A 186 1.50 6.58 31.52
N TYR A 187 0.46 7.04 30.81
CA TYR A 187 -0.30 8.24 31.17
C TYR A 187 -1.06 8.06 32.50
N ARG A 188 -1.70 6.90 32.73
CA ARG A 188 -2.35 6.59 34.01
C ARG A 188 -1.35 6.56 35.17
N ASN A 189 -0.16 6.00 34.96
CA ASN A 189 0.87 5.95 35.99
C ASN A 189 1.50 7.33 36.26
N SER A 190 1.76 8.14 35.22
CA SER A 190 2.20 9.53 35.37
C SER A 190 1.16 10.40 36.10
N SER A 191 -0.12 10.27 35.77
CA SER A 191 -1.20 11.01 36.45
C SER A 191 -1.40 10.57 37.90
N LYS A 192 -1.17 9.29 38.25
CA LYS A 192 -1.15 8.81 39.64
C LYS A 192 0.01 9.40 40.43
N ILE A 193 1.22 9.43 39.86
CA ILE A 193 2.40 10.05 40.49
C ILE A 193 2.15 11.53 40.78
N ASN A 194 1.60 12.29 39.83
CA ASN A 194 1.29 13.71 40.02
C ASN A 194 0.19 13.96 41.07
N ARG A 195 -0.72 12.99 41.30
CA ARG A 195 -1.75 13.07 42.33
C ARG A 195 -1.19 12.87 43.74
N THR A 196 -0.20 11.98 43.90
CA THR A 196 0.47 11.74 45.19
C THR A 196 1.37 12.91 45.62
N VAL A 197 1.90 13.69 44.68
CA VAL A 197 2.72 14.88 44.97
C VAL A 197 1.87 16.08 45.42
N HIS A 198 0.60 16.16 45.01
CA HIS A 198 -0.30 17.26 45.41
C HIS A 198 -0.98 17.06 46.77
N GLU A 199 -1.00 15.84 47.32
CA GLU A 199 -1.58 15.54 48.64
C GLU A 199 -0.56 15.65 49.81
N SER A 200 0.70 15.99 49.52
CA SER A 200 1.78 16.10 50.53
C SER A 200 2.23 17.53 50.85
N LEU A 201 1.49 18.55 50.40
CA LEU A 201 1.72 19.94 50.83
C LEU A 201 0.86 20.25 52.07
N PRO A 202 1.46 20.43 53.27
CA PRO A 202 0.71 20.88 54.44
C PRO A 202 0.29 22.35 54.23
N ASN A 203 -0.99 22.64 54.52
CA ASN A 203 -1.50 24.01 54.60
C ASN A 203 -0.69 24.80 55.64
N SER A 204 0.07 25.81 55.18
CA SER A 204 0.66 26.86 56.01
C SER A 204 -0.20 28.10 55.97
#